data_AF-A0A955CGZ4-F1
#
_entry.id   AF-A0A955CGZ4-F1
#
_cell.length_a   1.000
_cell.length_b   1.000
_cell.length_c   1.000
_cell.angle_alpha   90.00
_cell.angle_beta   90.00
_cell.angle_gamma   90.00
#
_symmetry.space_group_name_H-M   'P 1'
#
loop_
_entity.id
_entity.type
_entity.pdbx_description
1 polymer ?
#
loop_
_entity_poly.entity_id
_entity_poly.type
_entity_poly.pdbx_seq_one_letter_code
_entity_poly.pdbx_strand_id
1 'polypeptide(L)'
;MGPLKNAHAHNDYHHDRPLMDALDHGFTSVEADIFLVDGKLLVAHSRLELKPASTLASLYLNPLQERIRAQGGRVYRDGPLFTLLVDIKSEGESTYRALHEVLRQYPDMLTAVHNGQVRDGPVQIIISGNRPHEFIAQQSERFAAVDGRISDLDSTAPAHLLPLISDNWRNHFRWSGTGPMPSEELAKLQDIITRAHQAGRRVRFWATPENAAVWDVLYQQKVDLVNTDKLAELEAFLRSKE
;
A
#
# COMPACT_ATOMS: atom_id res chain seq x y z
N MET A 1 20.66 0.77 1.62
CA MET A 1 20.39 1.13 3.03
C MET A 1 19.39 0.13 3.63
N GLY A 2 19.19 0.13 4.95
CA GLY A 2 18.23 -0.78 5.61
C GLY A 2 16.76 -0.40 5.31
N PRO A 3 15.82 -1.37 5.44
CA PRO A 3 14.40 -1.16 5.15
C PRO A 3 13.70 -0.30 6.22
N LEU A 4 12.96 0.71 5.79
CA LEU A 4 12.12 1.59 6.61
C LEU A 4 10.69 1.03 6.66
N LYS A 5 10.38 0.27 7.70
CA LYS A 5 9.13 -0.51 7.82
C LYS A 5 7.86 0.33 7.70
N ASN A 6 7.92 1.61 8.08
CA ASN A 6 6.78 2.52 8.11
C ASN A 6 6.68 3.40 6.86
N ALA A 7 7.60 3.30 5.89
CA ALA A 7 7.62 4.21 4.75
C ALA A 7 6.74 3.70 3.60
N HIS A 8 5.84 4.56 3.12
CA HIS A 8 4.99 4.30 1.96
C HIS A 8 5.15 5.38 0.90
N ALA A 9 5.58 4.96 -0.30
CA ALA A 9 5.75 5.83 -1.45
C ALA A 9 4.41 5.92 -2.17
N HIS A 10 3.73 7.04 -1.94
CA HIS A 10 2.50 7.38 -2.61
C HIS A 10 2.80 7.83 -4.03
N ASN A 11 1.91 7.53 -4.98
CA ASN A 11 2.07 7.95 -6.37
C ASN A 11 3.44 7.57 -6.97
N ASP A 12 4.00 6.42 -6.58
CA ASP A 12 5.39 6.05 -6.86
C ASP A 12 5.74 6.05 -8.36
N TYR A 13 4.74 5.82 -9.21
CA TYR A 13 4.85 5.85 -10.66
C TYR A 13 5.14 7.24 -11.26
N HIS A 14 5.07 8.31 -10.46
CA HIS A 14 5.50 9.64 -10.84
C HIS A 14 7.02 9.86 -10.72
N HIS A 15 7.75 8.97 -10.03
CA HIS A 15 9.20 9.07 -9.93
C HIS A 15 9.89 8.65 -11.23
N ASP A 16 11.13 9.12 -11.43
CA ASP A 16 11.92 8.86 -12.65
C ASP A 16 12.16 7.37 -12.85
N ARG A 17 12.39 6.63 -11.76
CA ARG A 17 12.53 5.18 -11.75
C ARG A 17 11.49 4.58 -10.80
N PRO A 18 10.24 4.34 -11.26
CA PRO A 18 9.19 3.72 -10.47
C PRO A 18 9.70 2.45 -9.79
N LEU A 19 9.27 2.22 -8.55
CA LEU A 19 9.73 1.21 -7.60
C LEU A 19 11.18 1.36 -7.16
N MET A 20 12.13 1.60 -8.08
CA MET A 20 13.55 1.59 -7.79
C MET A 20 13.97 2.75 -6.88
N ASP A 21 13.42 3.95 -7.11
CA ASP A 21 13.71 5.11 -6.26
C ASP A 21 13.24 4.86 -4.81
N ALA A 22 12.01 4.35 -4.63
CA ALA A 22 11.49 3.96 -3.31
C ALA A 22 12.36 2.87 -2.65
N LEU A 23 12.78 1.85 -3.41
CA LEU A 23 13.65 0.79 -2.89
C LEU A 23 15.05 1.30 -2.49
N ASP A 24 15.61 2.25 -3.23
CA ASP A 24 16.90 2.88 -2.92
C ASP A 24 16.82 3.69 -1.62
N HIS A 25 15.69 4.35 -1.37
CA HIS A 25 15.36 5.01 -0.10
C HIS A 25 14.94 4.05 1.03
N GLY A 26 14.90 2.74 0.77
CA GLY A 26 14.59 1.70 1.76
C GLY A 26 13.09 1.54 2.05
N PHE A 27 12.20 2.08 1.22
CA PHE A 27 10.76 1.99 1.45
C PHE A 27 10.27 0.55 1.32
N THR A 28 9.28 0.19 2.15
CA THR A 28 8.71 -1.17 2.19
C THR A 28 7.29 -1.23 1.66
N SER A 29 6.75 -0.10 1.20
CA SER A 29 5.47 -0.04 0.53
C SER A 29 5.44 1.04 -0.55
N VAL A 30 4.77 0.76 -1.66
CA VAL A 30 4.58 1.67 -2.79
C VAL A 30 3.15 1.58 -3.32
N GLU A 31 2.67 2.62 -3.99
CA GLU A 31 1.36 2.68 -4.64
C GLU A 31 1.48 2.82 -6.16
N ALA A 32 0.64 2.09 -6.89
CA ALA A 32 0.51 2.18 -8.35
C ALA A 32 -0.96 2.37 -8.77
N ASP A 33 -1.23 3.47 -9.47
CA ASP A 33 -2.53 3.73 -10.10
C ASP A 33 -2.64 2.94 -11.40
N ILE A 34 -3.71 2.16 -11.60
CA ILE A 34 -3.89 1.34 -12.80
C ILE A 34 -5.20 1.60 -13.54
N PHE A 35 -5.11 1.50 -14.86
CA PHE A 35 -6.23 1.45 -15.79
C PHE A 35 -6.20 0.16 -16.60
N LEU A 36 -7.35 -0.49 -16.75
CA LEU A 36 -7.56 -1.53 -17.75
C LEU A 36 -7.84 -0.89 -19.11
N VAL A 37 -6.96 -1.15 -20.09
CA VAL A 37 -7.07 -0.69 -21.48
C VAL A 37 -6.69 -1.82 -22.40
N ASP A 38 -7.61 -2.24 -23.28
CA ASP A 38 -7.41 -3.31 -24.26
C ASP A 38 -6.78 -4.59 -23.67
N GLY A 39 -7.26 -4.99 -22.47
CA GLY A 39 -6.79 -6.16 -21.75
C GLY A 39 -5.45 -5.98 -21.01
N LYS A 40 -4.83 -4.80 -21.07
CA LYS A 40 -3.57 -4.47 -20.37
C LYS A 40 -3.82 -3.60 -19.15
N LEU A 41 -3.01 -3.80 -18.12
CA LEU A 41 -3.02 -3.01 -16.89
C LEU A 41 -1.92 -1.94 -17.00
N LEU A 42 -2.33 -0.75 -17.43
CA LEU A 42 -1.43 0.37 -17.63
C LEU A 42 -1.38 1.22 -16.36
N VAL A 43 -0.18 1.69 -16.01
CA VAL A 43 0.07 2.53 -14.84
C VAL A 43 0.07 4.00 -15.26
N ALA A 44 -0.78 4.80 -14.63
CA ALA A 44 -0.84 6.25 -14.80
C ALA A 44 -1.82 6.85 -13.78
N HIS A 45 -1.68 8.14 -13.46
CA HIS A 45 -2.68 8.86 -12.65
C HIS A 45 -3.96 9.12 -13.44
N SER A 46 -3.82 9.56 -14.70
CA SER A 46 -4.93 9.85 -15.60
C SER A 46 -4.82 9.12 -16.93
N ARG A 47 -5.96 8.97 -17.62
CA ARG A 47 -6.01 8.35 -18.96
C ARG A 47 -5.17 9.09 -20.01
N LEU A 48 -4.88 10.37 -19.80
CA LEU A 48 -4.10 11.19 -20.73
C LEU A 48 -2.59 10.87 -20.68
N GLU A 49 -2.13 10.24 -19.60
CA GLU A 49 -0.72 9.93 -19.35
C GLU A 49 -0.35 8.50 -19.74
N LEU A 50 -1.32 7.72 -20.22
CA LEU A 50 -1.15 6.31 -20.52
C LEU A 50 -0.10 6.08 -21.62
N LYS A 51 0.89 5.26 -21.29
CA LYS A 51 1.91 4.80 -22.23
C LYS A 51 1.77 3.28 -22.39
N PRO A 52 1.70 2.74 -23.62
CA PRO A 52 1.52 1.30 -23.84
C PRO A 52 2.58 0.41 -23.18
N ALA A 53 3.80 0.95 -22.97
CA ALA A 53 4.91 0.25 -22.32
C ALA A 53 4.90 0.35 -20.79
N SER A 54 4.13 1.28 -20.20
CA SER A 54 4.05 1.50 -18.75
C SER A 54 3.02 0.57 -18.13
N THR A 55 3.28 -0.73 -18.16
CA THR A 55 2.39 -1.73 -17.55
C THR A 55 2.73 -1.97 -16.08
N LEU A 56 1.76 -2.43 -15.29
CA LEU A 56 2.01 -2.85 -13.90
C LEU A 56 3.10 -3.93 -13.83
N ALA A 57 3.08 -4.87 -14.77
CA ALA A 57 4.09 -5.93 -14.85
C ALA A 57 5.50 -5.38 -15.10
N SER A 58 5.65 -4.49 -16.08
CA SER A 58 6.97 -3.94 -16.44
C SER A 58 7.54 -2.99 -15.39
N LEU A 59 6.71 -2.19 -14.73
CA LEU A 59 7.17 -1.20 -13.75
C LEU A 59 7.35 -1.79 -12.34
N TYR A 60 6.53 -2.78 -11.94
CA TYR A 60 6.50 -3.26 -10.56
C TYR A 60 6.75 -4.76 -10.42
N LEU A 61 5.98 -5.61 -11.11
CA LEU A 61 6.00 -7.06 -10.82
C LEU A 61 7.29 -7.74 -11.30
N ASN A 62 7.75 -7.44 -12.52
CA ASN A 62 8.99 -7.99 -13.06
C ASN A 62 10.21 -7.54 -12.25
N PRO A 63 10.40 -6.23 -11.96
CA PRO A 63 11.55 -5.80 -11.18
C PRO A 63 11.52 -6.31 -9.72
N LEU A 64 10.34 -6.42 -9.09
CA LEU A 64 10.21 -7.07 -7.78
C LEU A 64 10.65 -8.53 -7.83
N GLN A 65 10.18 -9.30 -8.82
CA GLN A 65 10.53 -10.70 -8.97
C GLN A 65 12.05 -10.88 -9.18
N GLU A 66 12.66 -10.05 -10.03
CA GLU A 66 14.11 -10.05 -10.26
C GLU A 66 14.87 -9.74 -8.97
N ARG A 67 14.47 -8.70 -8.25
CA ARG A 67 15.08 -8.32 -6.97
C ARG A 67 14.98 -9.46 -5.95
N ILE A 68 13.80 -10.08 -5.82
CA ILE A 68 13.56 -11.17 -4.87
C ILE A 68 14.46 -12.36 -5.17
N ARG A 69 14.62 -12.73 -6.45
CA ARG A 69 15.56 -13.78 -6.86
C ARG A 69 17.00 -13.41 -6.48
N ALA A 70 17.41 -12.16 -6.69
CA ALA A 70 18.76 -11.68 -6.35
C ALA A 70 19.01 -11.57 -4.83
N GLN A 71 17.96 -11.38 -4.02
CA GLN A 71 18.05 -11.12 -2.58
C GLN A 71 17.75 -12.33 -1.70
N GLY A 72 17.65 -13.54 -2.29
CA GLY A 72 17.45 -14.78 -1.54
C GLY A 72 16.00 -15.04 -1.12
N GLY A 73 15.03 -14.61 -1.94
CA GLY A 73 13.61 -14.91 -1.76
C GLY A 73 12.80 -13.82 -1.04
N ARG A 74 13.37 -12.65 -0.77
CA ARG A 74 12.67 -11.48 -0.19
C ARG A 74 13.03 -10.18 -0.91
N VAL A 75 12.17 -9.15 -0.84
CA VAL A 75 12.49 -7.83 -1.43
C VAL A 75 13.69 -7.19 -0.72
N TYR A 76 13.73 -7.33 0.60
CA TYR A 76 14.86 -7.03 1.46
C TYR A 76 15.19 -8.30 2.25
N ARG A 77 16.45 -8.77 2.21
CA ARG A 77 16.87 -10.06 2.76
C ARG A 77 16.39 -10.32 4.19
N ASP A 78 16.52 -9.34 5.07
CA ASP A 78 16.07 -9.41 6.47
C ASP A 78 14.96 -8.39 6.77
N GLY A 79 14.27 -7.92 5.72
CA GLY A 79 13.25 -6.88 5.83
C GLY A 79 11.83 -7.43 5.97
N PRO A 80 10.87 -6.53 6.25
CA PRO A 80 9.47 -6.89 6.38
C PRO A 80 8.88 -7.37 5.04
N LEU A 81 7.64 -7.84 5.10
CA LEU A 81 6.79 -8.01 3.92
C LEU A 81 6.72 -6.70 3.13
N PHE A 82 6.90 -6.76 1.82
CA PHE A 82 6.74 -5.59 0.95
C PHE A 82 5.28 -5.44 0.52
N THR A 83 4.73 -4.23 0.57
CA THR A 83 3.33 -3.98 0.19
C THR A 83 3.23 -3.17 -1.09
N LEU A 84 2.67 -3.76 -2.14
CA LEU A 84 2.29 -3.04 -3.37
C LEU A 84 0.79 -2.73 -3.31
N LEU A 85 0.46 -1.47 -3.09
CA LEU A 85 -0.91 -0.98 -3.15
C LEU A 85 -1.25 -0.70 -4.62
N VAL A 86 -2.31 -1.33 -5.13
CA VAL A 86 -2.76 -1.18 -6.51
C VAL A 86 -4.08 -0.44 -6.51
N ASP A 87 -4.08 0.83 -6.91
CA ASP A 87 -5.27 1.67 -6.93
C ASP A 87 -5.96 1.57 -8.30
N ILE A 88 -7.16 0.98 -8.32
CA ILE A 88 -7.92 0.78 -9.56
C ILE A 88 -8.66 2.08 -9.91
N LYS A 89 -8.27 2.71 -11.02
CA LYS A 89 -8.90 3.94 -11.55
C LYS A 89 -9.96 3.69 -12.62
N SER A 90 -10.02 2.48 -13.19
CA SER A 90 -11.06 2.03 -14.13
C SER A 90 -12.18 1.25 -13.42
N GLU A 91 -13.08 0.62 -14.17
CA GLU A 91 -14.16 -0.20 -13.59
C GLU A 91 -13.57 -1.33 -12.73
N GLY A 92 -14.08 -1.48 -11.50
CA GLY A 92 -13.44 -2.27 -10.46
C GLY A 92 -13.33 -3.76 -10.79
N GLU A 93 -14.44 -4.41 -11.13
CA GLU A 93 -14.48 -5.87 -11.25
C GLU A 93 -13.71 -6.36 -12.47
N SER A 94 -13.95 -5.78 -13.65
CA SER A 94 -13.25 -6.15 -14.88
C SER A 94 -11.74 -5.89 -14.79
N THR A 95 -11.33 -4.77 -14.18
CA THR A 95 -9.92 -4.46 -13.95
C THR A 95 -9.29 -5.46 -12.99
N TYR A 96 -9.96 -5.77 -11.88
CA TYR A 96 -9.45 -6.74 -10.93
C TYR A 96 -9.36 -8.15 -11.52
N ARG A 97 -10.32 -8.58 -12.36
CA ARG A 97 -10.23 -9.87 -13.06
C ARG A 97 -8.98 -9.94 -13.94
N ALA A 98 -8.71 -8.91 -14.73
CA ALA A 98 -7.48 -8.83 -15.53
C ALA A 98 -6.22 -8.81 -14.64
N LEU A 99 -6.25 -8.08 -13.52
CA LEU A 99 -5.18 -8.08 -12.53
C LEU A 99 -4.93 -9.47 -11.94
N HIS A 100 -5.97 -10.19 -11.56
CA HIS A 100 -5.86 -11.54 -11.01
C HIS A 100 -5.13 -12.48 -11.98
N GLU A 101 -5.45 -12.44 -13.28
CA GLU A 101 -4.76 -13.24 -14.30
C GLU A 101 -3.26 -12.88 -14.45
N VAL A 102 -2.91 -11.60 -14.33
CA VAL A 102 -1.50 -11.17 -14.32
C VAL A 102 -0.81 -11.67 -13.04
N LEU A 103 -1.43 -11.51 -11.87
CA LEU A 103 -0.84 -11.90 -10.59
C LEU A 103 -0.62 -13.43 -10.48
N ARG A 104 -1.48 -14.24 -11.10
CA ARG A 104 -1.33 -15.71 -11.19
C ARG A 104 0.01 -16.16 -11.79
N GLN A 105 0.68 -15.29 -12.56
CA GLN A 105 1.99 -15.57 -13.16
C GLN A 105 3.16 -15.42 -12.18
N TYR A 106 2.92 -14.93 -10.95
CA TYR A 106 3.93 -14.69 -9.93
C TYR A 106 3.67 -15.45 -8.61
N PRO A 107 3.30 -16.74 -8.63
CA PRO A 107 2.77 -17.44 -7.45
C PRO A 107 3.77 -17.51 -6.29
N ASP A 108 5.07 -17.60 -6.53
CA ASP A 108 6.09 -17.67 -5.45
C ASP A 108 6.44 -16.30 -4.85
N MET A 109 6.07 -15.22 -5.55
CA MET A 109 6.34 -13.85 -5.11
C MET A 109 5.24 -13.30 -4.19
N LEU A 110 4.00 -13.76 -4.36
CA LEU A 110 2.83 -13.11 -3.79
C LEU A 110 2.31 -13.86 -2.57
N THR A 111 1.97 -13.11 -1.52
CA THR A 111 1.07 -13.61 -0.48
C THR A 111 -0.26 -13.97 -1.14
N ALA A 112 -0.67 -15.22 -0.96
CA ALA A 112 -1.88 -15.77 -1.55
C ALA A 112 -2.81 -16.28 -0.46
N VAL A 113 -4.09 -16.41 -0.80
CA VAL A 113 -5.07 -17.07 0.06
C VAL A 113 -5.80 -18.12 -0.74
N HIS A 114 -5.84 -19.34 -0.20
CA HIS A 114 -6.55 -20.47 -0.77
C HIS A 114 -7.53 -21.04 0.27
N ASN A 115 -8.84 -21.01 -0.03
CA ASN A 115 -9.91 -21.45 0.86
C ASN A 115 -9.80 -20.88 2.28
N GLY A 116 -9.46 -19.59 2.38
CA GLY A 116 -9.27 -18.87 3.65
C GLY A 116 -7.92 -19.09 4.33
N GLN A 117 -7.07 -19.97 3.82
CA GLN A 117 -5.72 -20.20 4.35
C GLN A 117 -4.71 -19.30 3.66
N VAL A 118 -3.92 -18.57 4.45
CA VAL A 118 -2.88 -17.67 3.96
C VAL A 118 -1.61 -18.47 3.65
N ARG A 119 -1.06 -18.27 2.46
CA ARG A 119 0.31 -18.66 2.10
C ARG A 119 1.13 -17.40 1.97
N ASP A 120 2.13 -17.26 2.83
CA ASP A 120 3.00 -16.09 2.83
C ASP A 120 3.86 -16.03 1.57
N GLY A 121 3.99 -14.83 1.03
CA GLY A 121 4.96 -14.49 -0.01
C GLY A 121 5.71 -13.22 0.38
N PRO A 122 6.81 -12.89 -0.33
CA PRO A 122 7.60 -11.69 -0.05
C PRO A 122 6.90 -10.37 -0.40
N VAL A 123 5.83 -10.41 -1.20
CA VAL A 123 5.03 -9.23 -1.60
C VAL A 123 3.55 -9.46 -1.32
N GLN A 124 2.89 -8.49 -0.69
CA GLN A 124 1.44 -8.46 -0.53
C GLN A 124 0.84 -7.40 -1.45
N ILE A 125 -0.09 -7.84 -2.31
CA ILE A 125 -0.92 -6.94 -3.11
C ILE A 125 -2.14 -6.51 -2.31
N ILE A 126 -2.42 -5.22 -2.27
CA ILE A 126 -3.63 -4.67 -1.65
C ILE A 126 -4.33 -3.78 -2.67
N ILE A 127 -5.60 -4.04 -2.94
CA ILE A 127 -6.40 -3.28 -3.90
C ILE A 127 -6.97 -2.03 -3.23
N SER A 128 -6.70 -0.85 -3.79
CA SER A 128 -7.35 0.43 -3.45
C SER A 128 -8.16 0.98 -4.64
N GLY A 129 -8.65 2.22 -4.53
CA GLY A 129 -9.51 2.83 -5.55
C GLY A 129 -10.88 2.12 -5.68
N ASN A 130 -11.27 1.82 -6.91
CA ASN A 130 -12.49 1.08 -7.26
C ASN A 130 -12.34 -0.41 -6.91
N ARG A 131 -12.51 -0.72 -5.62
CA ARG A 131 -12.33 -2.05 -5.02
C ARG A 131 -13.59 -2.91 -5.16
N PRO A 132 -13.59 -4.00 -5.95
CA PRO A 132 -14.71 -4.93 -6.01
C PRO A 132 -14.67 -5.88 -4.78
N HIS A 133 -14.92 -5.33 -3.59
CA HIS A 133 -14.70 -6.03 -2.31
C HIS A 133 -15.43 -7.37 -2.22
N GLU A 134 -16.73 -7.41 -2.53
CA GLU A 134 -17.53 -8.64 -2.47
C GLU A 134 -16.99 -9.71 -3.43
N PHE A 135 -16.61 -9.32 -4.64
CA PHE A 135 -16.03 -10.21 -5.63
C PHE A 135 -14.72 -10.84 -5.12
N ILE A 136 -13.81 -10.01 -4.57
CA ILE A 136 -12.53 -10.48 -4.03
C ILE A 136 -12.76 -11.41 -2.82
N ALA A 137 -13.71 -11.07 -1.95
CA ALA A 137 -14.02 -11.84 -0.74
C ALA A 137 -14.55 -13.25 -1.04
N GLN A 138 -15.27 -13.42 -2.16
CA GLN A 138 -15.86 -14.70 -2.58
C GLN A 138 -14.88 -15.62 -3.31
N GLN A 139 -13.67 -15.16 -3.65
CA GLN A 139 -12.68 -16.00 -4.32
C GLN A 139 -12.09 -17.06 -3.38
N SER A 140 -12.15 -18.31 -3.82
CA SER A 140 -11.44 -19.43 -3.18
C SER A 140 -9.93 -19.26 -3.28
N GLU A 141 -9.41 -18.81 -4.42
CA GLU A 141 -8.00 -18.48 -4.63
C GLU A 141 -7.85 -17.00 -5.00
N ARG A 142 -7.00 -16.27 -4.27
CA ARG A 142 -6.64 -14.88 -4.59
C ARG A 142 -5.22 -14.54 -4.21
N PHE A 143 -4.65 -13.57 -4.90
CA PHE A 143 -3.29 -13.05 -4.73
C PHE A 143 -3.27 -11.60 -4.21
N ALA A 144 -4.44 -11.09 -3.84
CA ALA A 144 -4.61 -9.72 -3.37
C ALA A 144 -5.60 -9.66 -2.22
N ALA A 145 -5.40 -8.68 -1.36
CA ALA A 145 -6.32 -8.27 -0.31
C ALA A 145 -6.94 -6.90 -0.67
N VAL A 146 -7.78 -6.37 0.21
CA VAL A 146 -8.51 -5.11 -0.01
C VAL A 146 -8.07 -4.06 1.02
N ASP A 147 -7.85 -2.84 0.55
CA ASP A 147 -7.64 -1.67 1.38
C ASP A 147 -9.00 -1.25 1.97
N GLY A 148 -9.19 -1.42 3.27
CA GLY A 148 -10.40 -1.01 3.99
C GLY A 148 -10.46 0.50 4.23
N ARG A 149 -11.61 0.99 4.70
CA ARG A 149 -11.83 2.37 5.17
C ARG A 149 -12.08 2.39 6.67
N ILE A 150 -12.05 3.57 7.28
CA ILE A 150 -12.37 3.72 8.70
C ILE A 150 -13.79 3.23 9.04
N SER A 151 -14.72 3.29 8.08
CA SER A 151 -16.05 2.67 8.23
C SER A 151 -16.01 1.15 8.41
N ASP A 152 -14.92 0.49 8.04
CA ASP A 152 -14.75 -0.96 8.15
C ASP A 152 -14.08 -1.37 9.48
N LEU A 153 -13.83 -0.45 10.42
CA LEU A 153 -13.19 -0.77 11.71
C LEU A 153 -13.93 -1.88 12.49
N ASP A 154 -15.27 -1.91 12.40
CA ASP A 154 -16.11 -2.93 13.04
C ASP A 154 -16.41 -4.15 12.15
N SER A 155 -15.83 -4.20 10.95
CA SER A 155 -16.06 -5.31 10.03
C SER A 155 -15.57 -6.63 10.62
N THR A 156 -16.35 -7.69 10.47
CA THR A 156 -15.97 -9.06 10.84
C THR A 156 -15.10 -9.76 9.80
N ALA A 157 -14.78 -9.07 8.69
CA ALA A 157 -13.90 -9.61 7.66
C ALA A 157 -12.51 -9.96 8.25
N PRO A 158 -11.92 -11.09 7.83
CA PRO A 158 -10.62 -11.51 8.36
C PRO A 158 -9.51 -10.56 7.92
N ALA A 159 -8.46 -10.44 8.74
CA ALA A 159 -7.33 -9.55 8.48
C ALA A 159 -6.61 -9.86 7.15
N HIS A 160 -6.62 -11.11 6.67
CA HIS A 160 -6.03 -11.44 5.37
C HIS A 160 -6.87 -10.96 4.17
N LEU A 161 -8.13 -10.55 4.40
CA LEU A 161 -8.96 -9.86 3.39
C LEU A 161 -8.86 -8.34 3.54
N LEU A 162 -8.88 -7.82 4.78
CA LEU A 162 -8.70 -6.39 5.09
C LEU A 162 -7.44 -6.15 5.94
N PRO A 163 -6.22 -6.31 5.40
CA PRO A 163 -4.97 -6.19 6.16
C PRO A 163 -4.58 -4.75 6.45
N LEU A 164 -5.28 -3.79 5.85
CA LEU A 164 -5.00 -2.37 5.93
C LEU A 164 -6.31 -1.60 6.03
N ILE A 165 -6.39 -0.66 6.95
CA ILE A 165 -7.42 0.37 7.05
C ILE A 165 -6.78 1.69 6.65
N SER A 166 -7.24 2.27 5.55
CA SER A 166 -6.73 3.54 5.06
C SER A 166 -7.84 4.53 4.77
N ASP A 167 -7.59 5.82 5.00
CA ASP A 167 -8.54 6.87 4.63
C ASP A 167 -7.85 8.22 4.37
N ASN A 168 -8.61 9.15 3.82
CA ASN A 168 -8.17 10.52 3.64
C ASN A 168 -8.02 11.19 5.01
N TRP A 169 -6.82 11.66 5.35
CA TRP A 169 -6.56 12.42 6.57
C TRP A 169 -7.56 13.58 6.76
N ARG A 170 -7.85 14.32 5.68
CA ARG A 170 -8.68 15.53 5.69
C ARG A 170 -10.16 15.25 5.93
N ASN A 171 -10.62 14.01 5.77
CA ASN A 171 -11.98 13.62 6.14
C ASN A 171 -12.13 13.49 7.66
N HIS A 172 -11.02 13.32 8.38
CA HIS A 172 -11.03 12.92 9.79
C HIS A 172 -10.38 13.93 10.73
N PHE A 173 -9.42 14.70 10.22
CA PHE A 173 -8.54 15.58 10.99
C PHE A 173 -8.38 16.92 10.28
N ARG A 174 -8.30 18.00 11.07
CA ARG A 174 -8.01 19.35 10.57
C ARG A 174 -6.58 19.77 10.89
N TRP A 175 -5.95 19.13 11.87
CA TRP A 175 -4.59 19.45 12.26
C TRP A 175 -3.59 19.21 11.13
N SER A 176 -2.67 20.16 10.94
CA SER A 176 -1.73 20.19 9.82
C SER A 176 -0.26 20.22 10.20
N GLY A 177 0.06 19.99 11.48
CA GLY A 177 1.43 20.06 11.99
C GLY A 177 1.79 21.38 12.69
N THR A 178 0.87 22.35 12.76
CA THR A 178 1.10 23.62 13.46
C THR A 178 0.63 23.53 14.91
N GLY A 179 1.57 23.72 15.85
CA GLY A 179 1.30 23.55 17.28
C GLY A 179 0.98 22.09 17.66
N PRO A 180 0.63 21.84 18.93
CA PRO A 180 0.21 20.51 19.36
C PRO A 180 -1.07 20.08 18.64
N MET A 181 -1.17 18.78 18.31
CA MET A 181 -2.41 18.21 17.80
C MET A 181 -3.53 18.39 18.85
N PRO A 182 -4.73 18.85 18.45
CA PRO A 182 -5.86 18.96 19.37
C PRO A 182 -6.15 17.62 20.06
N SER A 183 -6.41 17.65 21.37
CA SER A 183 -6.57 16.44 22.17
C SER A 183 -7.70 15.53 21.68
N GLU A 184 -8.79 16.09 21.17
CA GLU A 184 -9.90 15.35 20.56
C GLU A 184 -9.47 14.62 19.28
N GLU A 185 -8.72 15.30 18.41
CA GLU A 185 -8.18 14.69 17.19
C GLU A 185 -7.16 13.58 17.54
N LEU A 186 -6.31 13.80 18.53
CA LEU A 186 -5.35 12.79 18.99
C LEU A 186 -6.07 11.55 19.57
N ALA A 187 -7.10 11.74 20.39
CA ALA A 187 -7.90 10.65 20.93
C ALA A 187 -8.60 9.85 19.83
N LYS A 188 -9.14 10.54 18.80
CA LYS A 188 -9.73 9.88 17.63
C LYS A 188 -8.70 9.07 16.85
N LEU A 189 -7.49 9.60 16.62
CA LEU A 189 -6.39 8.88 15.97
C LEU A 189 -6.04 7.60 16.75
N GLN A 190 -5.92 7.70 18.07
CA GLN A 190 -5.64 6.58 18.95
C GLN A 190 -6.73 5.50 18.93
N ASP A 191 -8.01 5.89 18.88
CA ASP A 191 -9.14 4.95 18.77
C ASP A 191 -9.08 4.14 17.47
N ILE A 192 -8.88 4.83 16.33
CA ILE A 192 -8.76 4.20 15.01
C ILE A 192 -7.63 3.17 15.00
N ILE A 193 -6.44 3.57 15.48
CA ILE A 193 -5.26 2.71 15.53
C ILE A 193 -5.50 1.51 16.43
N THR A 194 -6.00 1.74 17.65
CA THR A 194 -6.27 0.67 18.62
C THR A 194 -7.22 -0.37 18.06
N ARG A 195 -8.35 0.07 17.47
CA ARG A 195 -9.36 -0.85 16.92
C ARG A 195 -8.85 -1.61 15.71
N ALA A 196 -8.13 -0.94 14.80
CA ALA A 196 -7.52 -1.61 13.65
C ALA A 196 -6.49 -2.67 14.09
N HIS A 197 -5.59 -2.30 15.01
CA HIS A 197 -4.55 -3.20 15.53
C HIS A 197 -5.15 -4.39 16.31
N GLN A 198 -6.21 -4.18 17.09
CA GLN A 198 -6.96 -5.26 17.76
C GLN A 198 -7.56 -6.27 16.76
N ALA A 199 -7.98 -5.79 15.58
CA ALA A 199 -8.45 -6.63 14.48
C ALA A 199 -7.33 -7.22 13.62
N GLY A 200 -6.05 -7.02 14.00
CA GLY A 200 -4.88 -7.49 13.25
C GLY A 200 -4.64 -6.75 11.93
N ARG A 201 -5.14 -5.52 11.81
CA ARG A 201 -5.06 -4.70 10.59
C ARG A 201 -4.11 -3.54 10.79
N ARG A 202 -3.38 -3.18 9.74
CA ARG A 202 -2.51 -1.99 9.72
C ARG A 202 -3.31 -0.72 9.46
N VAL A 203 -2.73 0.44 9.74
CA VAL A 203 -3.32 1.76 9.47
C VAL A 203 -2.42 2.60 8.57
N ARG A 204 -3.05 3.31 7.62
CA ARG A 204 -2.43 4.32 6.77
C ARG A 204 -3.36 5.53 6.63
N PHE A 205 -2.82 6.72 6.43
CA PHE A 205 -3.60 7.87 6.00
C PHE A 205 -2.98 8.46 4.73
N TRP A 206 -3.81 8.79 3.74
CA TRP A 206 -3.40 9.53 2.54
C TRP A 206 -3.88 10.98 2.62
N ALA A 207 -3.33 11.85 1.77
CA ALA A 207 -3.53 13.31 1.83
C ALA A 207 -3.18 13.94 3.20
N THR A 208 -2.26 13.31 3.94
CA THR A 208 -1.62 13.88 5.13
C THR A 208 -0.76 15.08 4.74
N PRO A 209 -0.71 16.15 5.55
CA PRO A 209 0.27 17.21 5.34
C PRO A 209 1.69 16.65 5.47
N GLU A 210 2.53 16.89 4.45
CA GLU A 210 3.86 16.28 4.32
C GLU A 210 4.93 17.12 5.02
N ASN A 211 4.94 17.06 6.35
CA ASN A 211 5.94 17.74 7.17
C ASN A 211 6.32 16.91 8.40
N ALA A 212 7.48 17.23 8.97
CA ALA A 212 8.05 16.50 10.09
C ALA A 212 7.16 16.46 11.34
N ALA A 213 6.33 17.48 11.59
CA ALA A 213 5.44 17.49 12.76
C ALA A 213 4.32 16.46 12.61
N VAL A 214 3.69 16.38 11.44
CA VAL A 214 2.68 15.35 11.16
C VAL A 214 3.31 13.97 11.12
N TRP A 215 4.45 13.79 10.45
CA TRP A 215 5.14 12.51 10.43
C TRP A 215 5.54 12.04 11.83
N ASP A 216 5.96 12.95 12.73
CA ASP A 216 6.26 12.62 14.11
C ASP A 216 5.04 12.13 14.88
N VAL A 217 3.90 12.81 14.77
CA VAL A 217 2.68 12.31 15.41
C VAL A 217 2.29 10.93 14.87
N LEU A 218 2.29 10.74 13.55
CA LEU A 218 1.95 9.44 12.94
C LEU A 218 2.91 8.32 13.41
N TYR A 219 4.21 8.62 13.46
CA TYR A 219 5.24 7.69 13.94
C TYR A 219 5.05 7.36 15.42
N GLN A 220 4.89 8.37 16.28
CA GLN A 220 4.72 8.18 17.74
C GLN A 220 3.42 7.43 18.07
N GLN A 221 2.34 7.69 17.33
CA GLN A 221 1.08 6.96 17.49
C GLN A 221 1.09 5.57 16.84
N LYS A 222 2.20 5.16 16.21
CA LYS A 222 2.39 3.84 15.58
C LYS A 222 1.45 3.59 14.40
N VAL A 223 1.23 4.60 13.57
CA VAL A 223 0.64 4.40 12.24
C VAL A 223 1.60 3.54 11.42
N ASP A 224 1.08 2.47 10.82
CA ASP A 224 1.91 1.44 10.19
C ASP A 224 2.58 1.92 8.91
N LEU A 225 1.90 2.76 8.12
CA LEU A 225 2.43 3.30 6.87
C LEU A 225 2.25 4.83 6.83
N VAL A 226 3.36 5.56 6.86
CA VAL A 226 3.44 7.01 6.67
C VAL A 226 3.55 7.29 5.17
N ASN A 227 2.51 7.92 4.64
CA ASN A 227 2.37 8.27 3.24
C ASN A 227 3.23 9.50 2.89
N THR A 228 3.94 9.45 1.77
CA THR A 228 4.67 10.61 1.22
C THR A 228 4.79 10.51 -0.30
N ASP A 229 4.79 11.65 -0.99
CA ASP A 229 5.28 11.86 -2.35
C ASP A 229 6.77 12.30 -2.33
N LYS A 230 7.33 12.58 -1.14
CA LYS A 230 8.69 13.10 -0.93
C LYS A 230 9.62 12.07 -0.29
N LEU A 231 10.13 11.14 -1.10
CA LEU A 231 10.89 9.98 -0.62
C LEU A 231 12.09 10.34 0.26
N ALA A 232 12.96 11.24 -0.22
CA ALA A 232 14.18 11.64 0.48
C ALA A 232 13.89 12.36 1.82
N GLU A 233 12.85 13.20 1.88
CA GLU A 233 12.47 13.92 3.09
C GLU A 233 11.95 12.96 4.17
N LEU A 234 11.07 12.02 3.80
CA LEU A 234 10.55 11.03 4.74
C LEU A 234 11.65 10.05 5.18
N GLU A 235 12.55 9.64 4.27
CA GLU A 235 13.71 8.83 4.62
C GLU A 235 14.54 9.52 5.70
N ALA A 236 14.96 10.77 5.45
CA ALA A 236 15.79 11.51 6.39
C ALA A 236 15.11 11.64 7.76
N PHE A 237 13.80 11.90 7.75
CA PHE A 237 12.99 11.96 8.97
C PHE A 237 12.98 10.62 9.72
N LEU A 238 12.62 9.50 9.07
CA LEU A 238 12.52 8.19 9.72
C LEU A 238 13.87 7.70 10.24
N ARG A 239 14.95 7.91 9.47
CA ARG A 239 16.30 7.58 9.92
C ARG A 239 16.76 8.39 11.14
N SER A 240 16.23 9.60 11.34
CA SER A 240 16.51 10.37 12.56
C SER A 240 15.79 9.85 13.81
N LYS A 241 14.89 8.86 13.66
CA LYS A 241 14.12 8.22 14.74
C LYS A 241 14.68 6.85 15.14
N GLU A 242 15.64 6.31 14.38
CA GLU A 242 16.40 5.10 14.68
C GLU A 242 17.56 5.41 15.64
#